data_AF-A0A9W4T2P6-F1
#
_entry.id   AF-A0A9W4T2P6-F1
#
_cell.length_a   1.000
_cell.length_b   1.000
_cell.length_c   1.000
_cell.angle_alpha   90.00
_cell.angle_beta   90.00
_cell.angle_gamma   90.00
#
_symmetry.space_group_name_H-M   'P 1'
#
loop_
_entity.id
_entity.type
_entity.pdbx_description
1 polymer ?
#
loop_
_entity_poly.entity_id
_entity_poly.type
_entity_poly.pdbx_seq_one_letter_code
_entity_poly.pdbx_strand_id
1 'polypeptide(L)'
;MVNARLEAQRQTIRHYWLNGIKSAKEIQKKTSILLHTIERNLKKLRETAISWAIGQYVHKNTAVSTCQLATKIEDTYDISISYMSIWRNMKKK
;
A
#
# COMPACT_ATOMS: atom_id res chain seq x y z
N MET A 1 23.18 -3.01 -9.59
CA MET A 1 23.65 -2.58 -8.24
C MET A 1 22.55 -1.76 -7.59
N VAL A 2 21.98 -2.21 -6.48
CA VAL A 2 20.96 -1.44 -5.74
C VAL A 2 21.67 -0.41 -4.87
N ASN A 3 21.21 0.84 -4.88
CA ASN A 3 21.81 1.91 -4.09
C ASN A 3 21.48 1.72 -2.60
N ALA A 4 22.49 1.36 -1.80
CA ALA A 4 22.34 1.03 -0.38
C ALA A 4 21.66 2.15 0.44
N ARG A 5 21.90 3.41 0.10
CA ARG A 5 21.28 4.57 0.76
C ARG A 5 19.77 4.61 0.54
N LEU A 6 19.32 4.32 -0.69
CA LEU A 6 17.89 4.31 -1.02
C LEU A 6 17.16 3.16 -0.34
N GLU A 7 17.82 2.00 -0.15
CA GLU A 7 17.20 0.90 0.58
C GLU A 7 17.15 1.13 2.08
N ALA A 8 18.18 1.75 2.67
CA ALA A 8 18.10 2.19 4.06
C ALA A 8 16.90 3.13 4.27
N GLN A 9 16.70 4.11 3.37
CA GLN A 9 15.54 5.01 3.43
C GLN A 9 14.20 4.27 3.34
N ARG A 10 14.08 3.30 2.41
CA ARG A 10 12.88 2.47 2.25
C ARG A 10 12.58 1.64 3.49
N GLN A 11 13.59 0.99 4.06
CA GLN A 11 13.45 0.19 5.27
C GLN A 11 12.99 1.05 6.45
N THR A 12 13.58 2.22 6.62
CA THR A 12 13.17 3.18 7.66
C THR A 12 11.71 3.62 7.49
N ILE A 13 11.29 4.00 6.27
CA ILE A 13 9.89 4.39 6.00
C ILE A 13 8.94 3.21 6.27
N ARG A 14 9.32 1.98 5.87
CA ARG A 14 8.54 0.77 6.13
C ARG A 14 8.41 0.48 7.63
N HIS A 15 9.46 0.70 8.41
CA HIS A 15 9.43 0.53 9.86
C HIS A 15 8.42 1.48 10.51
N TYR A 16 8.44 2.77 10.17
CA TYR A 16 7.45 3.74 10.68
C TYR A 16 6.02 3.39 10.27
N TRP A 17 5.81 2.93 9.04
CA TRP A 17 4.50 2.47 8.57
C TRP A 17 3.97 1.28 9.38
N LEU A 18 4.81 0.29 9.67
CA LEU A 18 4.44 -0.88 10.47
C LEU A 18 4.15 -0.53 11.93
N ASN A 19 4.79 0.51 12.46
CA ASN A 19 4.52 1.06 13.79
C ASN A 19 3.27 1.97 13.84
N GLY A 20 2.50 2.07 12.75
CA GLY A 20 1.26 2.82 12.68
C GLY A 20 1.40 4.30 12.29
N ILE A 21 2.63 4.81 12.11
CA ILE A 21 2.85 6.19 11.68
C ILE A 21 2.69 6.26 10.15
N LYS A 22 1.49 6.64 9.71
CA LYS A 22 1.13 6.74 8.29
C LYS A 22 1.29 8.15 7.69
N SER A 23 1.59 9.15 8.52
CA SER A 23 1.72 10.55 8.11
C SER A 23 3.10 10.84 7.53
N ALA A 24 3.15 11.22 6.25
CA ALA A 24 4.41 11.55 5.57
C ALA A 24 5.17 12.70 6.27
N LYS A 25 4.43 13.72 6.74
CA LYS A 25 5.00 14.86 7.48
C LYS A 25 5.61 14.44 8.80
N GLU A 26 5.01 13.48 9.48
CA GLU A 26 5.52 12.97 10.75
C GLU A 26 6.79 12.14 10.57
N ILE A 27 6.82 11.29 9.54
CA ILE A 27 8.02 10.54 9.15
C ILE A 27 9.15 11.52 8.75
N GLN A 28 8.83 12.59 8.02
CA GLN A 28 9.80 13.62 7.63
C GLN A 28 10.40 14.36 8.84
N LYS A 29 9.61 14.63 9.88
CA LYS A 29 10.12 15.24 11.11
C LYS A 29 11.10 14.31 11.84
N LYS A 30 10.86 13.00 11.79
CA LYS A 30 11.69 11.96 12.44
C LYS A 30 12.89 11.54 11.59
N THR A 31 12.80 11.68 10.28
CA THR A 31 13.81 11.23 9.32
C THR A 31 14.03 12.36 8.33
N SER A 32 15.25 12.91 8.23
CA SER A 32 15.58 14.02 7.32
C SER A 32 15.53 13.64 5.82
N ILE A 33 14.68 12.68 5.46
CA ILE A 33 14.34 12.26 4.11
C ILE A 33 13.39 13.29 3.51
N LEU A 34 13.54 13.54 2.21
CA LEU A 34 12.68 14.47 1.48
C LEU A 34 11.22 13.98 1.48
N LEU A 35 10.27 14.90 1.69
CA LEU A 35 8.83 14.61 1.75
C LEU A 35 8.33 13.84 0.53
N HIS A 36 8.71 14.28 -0.68
CA HIS A 36 8.32 13.63 -1.93
C HIS A 36 8.75 12.14 -2.00
N THR A 37 9.91 11.82 -1.41
CA THR A 37 10.43 10.45 -1.37
C THR A 37 9.60 9.61 -0.42
N ILE A 38 9.23 10.16 0.74
CA ILE A 38 8.36 9.49 1.70
C ILE A 38 6.99 9.22 1.07
N GLU A 39 6.35 10.24 0.49
CA GLU A 39 5.03 10.11 -0.15
C GLU A 39 5.02 9.04 -1.25
N ARG A 40 6.02 9.05 -2.14
CA ARG A 40 6.14 8.06 -3.22
C ARG A 40 6.28 6.64 -2.67
N ASN A 41 7.05 6.45 -1.60
CA ASN A 41 7.21 5.13 -0.97
C ASN A 41 5.95 4.70 -0.20
N LEU A 42 5.29 5.61 0.51
CA LEU A 42 4.02 5.34 1.18
C LEU A 42 2.92 4.93 0.19
N LYS A 43 2.83 5.61 -0.96
CA LYS A 43 1.92 5.23 -2.04
C LYS A 43 2.18 3.79 -2.52
N LYS A 44 3.44 3.44 -2.76
CA LYS A 44 3.82 2.07 -3.14
C LYS A 44 3.48 1.03 -2.09
N LEU A 45 3.72 1.34 -0.81
CA LEU A 45 3.38 0.44 0.30
C LEU A 45 1.86 0.19 0.36
N ARG A 46 1.04 1.23 0.17
CA ARG A 46 -0.42 1.10 0.09
C ARG A 46 -0.87 0.26 -1.09
N GLU A 47 -0.37 0.55 -2.29
CA GLU A 47 -0.69 -0.22 -3.50
C GLU A 47 -0.35 -1.70 -3.35
N THR A 48 0.81 -1.99 -2.73
CA THR A 48 1.25 -3.37 -2.45
C THR A 48 0.33 -4.06 -1.44
N ALA A 49 -0.05 -3.38 -0.36
CA ALA A 49 -0.97 -3.92 0.63
C ALA A 49 -2.35 -4.23 0.04
N ILE A 50 -2.89 -3.34 -0.79
CA ILE A 50 -4.16 -3.55 -1.51
C ILE A 50 -4.06 -4.76 -2.44
N SER A 51 -2.99 -4.85 -3.24
CA SER A 51 -2.78 -5.99 -4.14
C SER A 51 -2.74 -7.32 -3.39
N TRP A 52 -2.03 -7.36 -2.26
CA TRP A 52 -1.97 -8.56 -1.41
C TRP A 52 -3.33 -8.91 -0.80
N ALA A 53 -4.08 -7.91 -0.31
CA ALA A 53 -5.44 -8.12 0.22
C ALA A 53 -6.38 -8.67 -0.86
N ILE A 54 -6.37 -8.10 -2.06
CA ILE A 54 -7.12 -8.62 -3.23
C ILE A 54 -6.74 -10.08 -3.48
N GLY A 55 -5.44 -10.40 -3.53
CA GLY A 55 -4.94 -11.75 -3.73
C GLY A 55 -5.43 -12.74 -2.67
N GLN A 56 -5.36 -12.37 -1.39
CA GLN A 56 -5.88 -13.20 -0.30
C GLN A 56 -7.39 -13.45 -0.41
N TYR A 57 -8.16 -12.43 -0.75
CA TYR A 57 -9.60 -12.54 -0.88
C TYR A 57 -10.00 -13.43 -2.05
N VAL A 58 -9.37 -13.24 -3.22
CA VAL A 58 -9.60 -14.06 -4.42
C VAL A 58 -9.20 -15.52 -4.15
N HIS A 59 -8.12 -15.75 -3.40
CA HIS A 59 -7.70 -17.10 -3.03
C HIS A 59 -8.70 -17.80 -2.09
N LYS A 60 -9.25 -17.07 -1.11
CA LYS A 60 -10.22 -17.61 -0.14
C LYS A 60 -11.61 -17.81 -0.72
N ASN A 61 -12.00 -17.03 -1.74
CA ASN A 61 -13.34 -17.09 -2.33
C ASN A 61 -13.28 -16.98 -3.85
N THR A 62 -13.45 -18.12 -4.52
CA THR A 62 -13.36 -18.23 -5.99
C THR A 62 -14.45 -17.45 -6.73
N ALA A 63 -15.59 -17.18 -6.09
CA ALA A 63 -16.78 -16.57 -6.72
C ALA A 63 -17.24 -15.26 -6.04
N VAL A 64 -16.31 -14.33 -5.74
CA VAL A 64 -16.66 -13.01 -5.18
C VAL A 64 -16.74 -11.95 -6.27
N SER A 65 -17.79 -11.11 -6.21
CA SER A 65 -17.90 -9.97 -7.11
C SER A 65 -16.87 -8.89 -6.78
N THR A 66 -16.37 -8.20 -7.81
CA THR A 66 -15.37 -7.12 -7.65
C THR A 66 -15.89 -5.94 -6.84
N CYS A 67 -17.20 -5.66 -6.87
CA CYS A 67 -17.82 -4.63 -6.05
C CYS A 67 -17.83 -5.01 -4.56
N GLN A 68 -18.21 -6.24 -4.21
CA GLN A 68 -18.16 -6.72 -2.82
C GLN A 68 -16.74 -6.73 -2.27
N LEU A 69 -15.76 -7.02 -3.12
CA LEU A 69 -14.35 -6.93 -2.78
C LEU A 69 -13.91 -5.49 -2.54
N ALA A 70 -14.42 -4.53 -3.33
CA ALA A 70 -14.13 -3.10 -3.16
C ALA A 70 -14.56 -2.59 -1.79
N THR A 71 -15.83 -2.82 -1.42
CA THR A 71 -16.39 -2.38 -0.14
C THR A 71 -15.60 -2.94 1.03
N LYS A 72 -15.29 -4.25 1.02
CA LYS A 72 -14.52 -4.88 2.11
C LYS A 72 -13.11 -4.31 2.27
N ILE A 73 -12.43 -3.98 1.17
CA ILE A 73 -11.09 -3.41 1.22
C ILE A 73 -11.16 -1.94 1.66
N GLU A 74 -12.16 -1.19 1.19
CA GLU A 74 -12.43 0.18 1.62
C GLU A 74 -12.64 0.26 3.14
N ASP A 75 -13.50 -0.62 3.69
CA ASP A 75 -13.74 -0.73 5.13
C ASP A 75 -12.48 -1.12 5.93
N THR A 76 -11.65 -2.01 5.38
CA THR A 76 -10.45 -2.52 6.08
C THR A 76 -9.33 -1.49 6.15
N TYR A 77 -9.17 -0.70 5.09
CA TYR A 77 -8.02 0.22 4.97
C TYR A 77 -8.39 1.69 5.12
N ASP A 78 -9.68 2.02 5.20
CA ASP A 78 -10.21 3.40 5.17
C ASP A 78 -9.71 4.16 3.93
N ILE A 79 -9.79 3.49 2.77
CA ILE A 79 -9.33 4.03 1.49
C ILE A 79 -10.42 3.79 0.45
N SER A 80 -10.91 4.89 -0.14
CA SER A 80 -11.83 4.77 -1.26
C SER A 80 -11.14 4.15 -2.48
N ILE A 81 -11.57 2.94 -2.84
CA ILE A 81 -11.00 2.13 -3.91
C ILE A 81 -12.08 1.83 -4.92
N SER A 82 -11.89 2.32 -6.15
CA SER A 82 -12.80 1.99 -7.24
C SER A 82 -12.74 0.50 -7.60
N TYR A 83 -13.89 -0.08 -7.94
CA TYR A 83 -13.99 -1.45 -8.47
C TYR A 83 -13.10 -1.68 -9.71
N MET A 84 -12.88 -0.64 -10.52
CA MET A 84 -11.97 -0.64 -11.67
C MET A 84 -10.51 -0.88 -11.26
N SER A 85 -10.07 -0.31 -10.13
CA SER A 85 -8.72 -0.52 -9.59
C SER A 85 -8.48 -1.97 -9.18
N ILE A 86 -9.51 -2.63 -8.66
CA ILE A 86 -9.49 -4.05 -8.27
C ILE A 86 -9.42 -4.94 -9.50
N TRP A 87 -10.29 -4.69 -10.48
CA TRP A 87 -10.29 -5.45 -11.73
C TRP A 87 -8.94 -5.34 -12.45
N ARG A 88 -8.37 -4.13 -12.57
CA ARG A 88 -7.03 -3.94 -13.16
C ARG A 88 -5.96 -4.74 -12.41
N ASN A 89 -6.03 -4.82 -11.08
CA ASN A 89 -5.12 -5.66 -10.29
C ASN A 89 -5.31 -7.15 -10.60
N MET A 90 -6.55 -7.63 -10.64
CA MET A 90 -6.83 -9.05 -10.94
C MET A 90 -6.39 -9.48 -12.34
N LYS A 91 -6.33 -8.55 -13.31
CA LYS A 91 -5.88 -8.82 -14.68
C LYS A 91 -4.38 -8.71 -14.89
N LYS A 92 -3.65 -8.07 -13.97
CA LYS A 92 -2.18 -8.06 -13.95
C LYS A 92 -1.69 -9.42 -13.44
N LYS A 93 -1.74 -10.44 -14.30
CA LYS A 93 -0.99 -11.68 -14.14
C LYS A 93 0.41 -11.51 -14.70
#